data_AF-A0A971PZ92-F1
#
_entry.id   AF-A0A971PZ92-F1
#
_cell.length_a   1.000
_cell.length_b   1.000
_cell.length_c   1.000
_cell.angle_alpha   90.00
_cell.angle_beta   90.00
_cell.angle_gamma   90.00
#
_symmetry.space_group_name_H-M   'P 1'
#
loop_
_entity.id
_entity.type
_entity.pdbx_description
1 polymer ?
#
loop_
_entity_poly.entity_id
_entity_poly.type
_entity_poly.pdbx_seq_one_letter_code
_entity_poly.pdbx_strand_id
1 'polypeptide(L)' 'MAYPPGIPVICIGERISHDFINYIQILKEEQCELQGFADQSLEHIQVLAGF' A
#
# COMPACT_ATOMS: atom_id res chain seq x y z
N MET A 1 5.94 0.95 2.14
CA MET A 1 6.59 2.27 2.27
C MET A 1 6.71 2.88 0.89
N ALA A 2 6.37 4.16 0.73
CA ALA A 2 6.59 4.89 -0.52
C ALA A 2 7.89 5.65 -0.43
N TYR A 3 8.75 5.52 -1.43
CA TYR A 3 10.02 6.21 -1.53
C TYR A 3 10.15 6.95 -2.87
N PRO A 4 10.67 8.20 -2.88
CA PRO A 4 10.93 9.06 -1.71
C PRO A 4 9.62 9.61 -1.08
N PRO A 5 9.59 9.99 0.21
CA PRO A 5 10.69 10.07 1.19
C PRO A 5 10.97 8.81 2.03
N GLY A 6 10.21 7.72 1.85
CA GLY A 6 10.39 6.47 2.63
C GLY A 6 9.40 6.32 3.78
N ILE A 7 8.18 6.85 3.63
CA ILE A 7 7.15 6.83 4.69
C ILE A 7 6.22 5.61 4.51
N PRO A 8 5.75 4.98 5.60
CA PRO A 8 4.71 3.96 5.53
C PRO A 8 3.45 4.50 4.85
N VAL A 9 2.98 3.79 3.82
CA VAL A 9 1.71 4.14 3.16
C VAL A 9 0.53 3.58 3.93
N ILE A 10 0.70 2.38 4.50
CA ILE A 10 -0.27 1.71 5.37
C ILE A 10 0.47 0.94 6.47
N CYS A 11 -0.12 0.94 7.66
CA CYS A 11 0.33 0.16 8.81
C CYS A 11 -0.59 -1.03 9.06
N ILE A 12 -0.06 -2.08 9.70
CA ILE A 12 -0.82 -3.27 10.05
C ILE A 12 -1.97 -2.88 10.99
N GLY A 13 -3.19 -3.34 10.69
CA GLY A 13 -4.39 -3.04 11.46
C GLY A 13 -5.11 -1.76 11.06
N GLU A 14 -4.55 -0.96 10.14
CA GLU A 14 -5.27 0.17 9.57
C GLU A 14 -6.43 -0.29 8.68
N ARG A 15 -7.45 0.55 8.61
CA ARG A 15 -8.62 0.31 7.77
C ARG A 15 -8.29 0.65 6.32
N ILE A 16 -8.42 -0.33 5.44
CA ILE A 16 -8.30 -0.14 3.99
C ILE A 16 -9.62 0.45 3.46
N SER A 17 -9.55 1.63 2.84
CA SER A 17 -10.68 2.30 2.18
C SER A 17 -10.50 2.33 0.65
N HIS A 18 -11.54 2.73 -0.08
CA HIS A 18 -11.42 2.94 -1.53
C HIS A 18 -10.45 4.07 -1.87
N ASP A 19 -10.47 5.16 -1.09
CA ASP A 19 -9.55 6.29 -1.29
C ASP A 19 -8.09 5.86 -1.10
N PHE A 20 -7.84 4.94 -0.17
CA PHE A 20 -6.52 4.36 0.02
C PHE A 20 -6.05 3.58 -1.23
N ILE A 21 -6.93 2.77 -1.81
CA ILE A 21 -6.63 2.02 -3.04
C ILE A 21 -6.30 3.00 -4.18
N ASN A 22 -7.09 4.06 -4.34
CA ASN A 22 -6.84 5.10 -5.34
C ASN A 22 -5.48 5.78 -5.14
N TYR A 23 -5.12 6.07 -3.88
CA TYR A 23 -3.82 6.65 -3.56
C TYR A 23 -2.65 5.73 -3.94
N ILE A 24 -2.77 4.42 -3.71
CA ILE A 24 -1.77 3.45 -4.17
C ILE A 24 -1.63 3.44 -5.68
N GLN A 25 -2.74 3.55 -6.44
CA GLN A 25 -2.68 3.61 -7.91
C GLN A 25 -1.93 4.86 -8.38
N ILE A 26 -2.19 6.02 -7.79
CA ILE A 26 -1.45 7.26 -8.08
C ILE A 26 0.05 7.06 -7.83
N LEU A 27 0.44 6.44 -6.71
CA LEU A 27 1.86 6.18 -6.42
C LEU A 27 2.49 5.21 -7.44
N LYS A 28 1.74 4.23 -7.96
CA LYS A 28 2.21 3.34 -9.05
C LYS A 28 2.41 4.12 -10.35
N GLU A 29 1.48 5.03 -10.71
CA GLU A 29 1.55 5.88 -11.89
C GLU A 29 2.76 6.84 -11.85
N GLU A 30 3.00 7.43 -10.68
CA GLU A 30 4.13 8.34 -10.42
C GLU A 30 5.48 7.61 -10.30
N GLN A 31 5.53 6.29 -10.56
CA GLN A 31 6.72 5.45 -10.47
C GLN A 31 7.43 5.55 -9.11
N CYS A 32 6.69 5.83 -8.04
CA CYS A 32 7.23 5.81 -6.69
C CYS A 32 7.59 4.37 -6.30
N GLU A 33 8.73 4.21 -5.62
CA GLU A 33 9.13 2.90 -5.16
C GLU A 33 8.29 2.48 -3.96
N LEU A 34 7.57 1.38 -4.11
CA LEU A 34 6.70 0.80 -3.09
C LEU A 34 7.38 -0.45 -2.50
N GLN A 35 7.85 -0.33 -1.25
CA GLN A 35 8.68 -1.35 -0.58
C GLN A 35 8.00 -1.94 0.66
N GLY A 36 8.38 -3.17 1.03
CA GLY A 36 7.92 -3.82 2.27
C GLY A 36 6.52 -4.44 2.20
N PHE A 37 5.95 -4.55 1.00
CA PHE A 37 4.72 -5.29 0.77
C PHE A 37 5.01 -6.78 0.64
N ALA A 38 4.10 -7.62 1.14
CA ALA A 38 4.25 -9.06 1.05
C ALA A 38 4.09 -9.60 -0.38
N ASP A 39 3.23 -8.97 -1.17
CA ASP A 39 3.11 -9.19 -2.60
C ASP A 39 3.96 -8.15 -3.34
N GLN A 40 5.02 -8.61 -4.01
CA GLN A 40 5.92 -7.75 -4.78
C GLN A 40 5.26 -7.21 -6.06
N SER A 41 4.20 -7.85 -6.56
CA SER A 41 3.46 -7.38 -7.74
C SER A 41 2.50 -6.22 -7.42
N LEU A 42 2.21 -5.98 -6.14
CA LEU A 42 1.27 -4.96 -5.67
C LEU A 42 -0.13 -5.11 -6.27
N GLU A 43 -0.56 -6.37 -6.49
CA GLU A 43 -1.90 -6.71 -6.98
C GLU A 43 -2.81 -7.19 -5.85
N HIS A 44 -2.22 -7.70 -4.76
CA HIS A 44 -2.96 -8.17 -3.59
C HIS A 44 -2.45 -7.50 -2.30
N ILE A 45 -3.37 -7.27 -1.38
CA ILE A 45 -3.07 -6.79 -0.03
C ILE A 45 -3.54 -7.80 1.01
N GLN A 46 -2.70 -8.07 2.01
CA GLN A 46 -3.09 -8.91 3.13
C GLN A 46 -4.01 -8.15 4.06
N VAL A 47 -5.16 -8.75 4.36
CA VAL A 47 -6.13 -8.23 5.31
C VAL A 47 -6.20 -9.14 6.53
N LEU A 48 -6.47 -8.56 7.69
CA LEU A 48 -6.78 -9.35 8.87
C LEU A 48 -8.12 -10.05 8.63
N ALA A 49 -8.13 -11.38 8.77
CA ALA A 49 -9.38 -12.12 8.83
C ALA A 49 -10.17 -11.62 10.05
N GLY A 50 -11.37 -11.08 9.82
CA GLY A 50 -12.26 -10.71 10.92
C GLY A 50 -12.59 -11.92 11.78
N PHE A 51 -12.82 -11.69 13.08
CA PHE A 51 -13.37 -12.68 14.00
C PHE A 51 -14.88 -12.85 13.79
#